data_AF-A0A3N4W9J1-F1
#
_entry.id   AF-A0A3N4W9J1-F1
#
_cell.length_a   1.000
_cell.length_b   1.000
_cell.length_c   1.000
_cell.angle_alpha   90.00
_cell.angle_beta   90.00
_cell.angle_gamma   90.00
#
_symmetry.space_group_name_H-M   'P 1'
#
loop_
_entity.id
_entity.type
_entity.pdbx_description
1 polymer ?
#
loop_
_entity_poly.entity_id
_entity_poly.type
_entity_poly.pdbx_seq_one_letter_code
_entity_poly.pdbx_strand_id
1 'polypeptide(L)' 'MIIPWQALEQDTLYNVLDSFILREGTDYGERELSLEEKRTRLLAQLQADKVVIVWSELHQSLDIKDKKSFLGE' A
#
# COMPACT_ATOMS: atom_id res chain seq x y z
N MET A 1 0.61 -3.87 -13.71
CA MET A 1 -0.69 -4.59 -13.67
C MET A 1 -1.33 -4.38 -12.30
N ILE A 2 -2.65 -4.14 -12.21
CA ILE A 2 -3.34 -4.09 -10.90
C ILE A 2 -3.61 -5.52 -10.43
N ILE A 3 -3.28 -5.81 -9.18
CA ILE A 3 -3.55 -7.10 -8.52
C ILE A 3 -4.54 -6.89 -7.38
N PRO A 4 -5.60 -7.72 -7.27
CA PRO A 4 -6.50 -7.67 -6.12
C PRO A 4 -5.74 -8.09 -4.86
N TRP A 5 -5.79 -7.25 -3.82
CA TRP A 5 -5.11 -7.50 -2.56
C TRP A 5 -5.57 -8.80 -1.86
N GLN A 6 -6.78 -9.26 -2.15
CA GLN A 6 -7.34 -10.52 -1.67
C GLN A 6 -6.68 -11.77 -2.28
N ALA A 7 -5.99 -11.62 -3.42
CA ALA A 7 -5.26 -12.71 -4.05
C ALA A 7 -3.82 -12.84 -3.53
N LEU A 8 -3.36 -11.88 -2.72
CA LEU A 8 -2.06 -11.97 -2.07
C LEU A 8 -2.17 -12.75 -0.76
N GLU A 9 -1.12 -13.49 -0.44
CA GLU A 9 -0.97 -14.07 0.89
C GLU A 9 -0.93 -12.95 1.94
N GLN A 10 -1.45 -13.23 3.13
CA GLN A 10 -1.51 -12.23 4.20
C GLN A 10 -0.13 -11.64 4.48
N ASP A 11 0.89 -12.48 4.62
CA ASP A 11 2.26 -12.05 4.88
C ASP A 11 2.81 -11.14 3.78
N THR A 12 2.58 -11.48 2.51
CA THR A 12 2.97 -10.63 1.37
C THR A 12 2.24 -9.29 1.40
N LEU A 13 0.93 -9.31 1.64
CA LEU A 13 0.14 -8.08 1.77
C LEU A 13 0.73 -7.19 2.88
N TYR A 14 0.97 -7.76 4.07
CA TYR A 14 1.57 -7.06 5.20
C TYR A 14 2.94 -6.45 4.85
N ASN A 15 3.82 -7.20 4.17
CA ASN A 15 5.13 -6.71 3.73
C ASN A 15 5.02 -5.55 2.74
N VAL A 16 4.08 -5.61 1.79
CA VAL A 16 3.87 -4.54 0.81
C VAL A 16 3.33 -3.28 1.48
N LEU A 17 2.35 -3.42 2.40
CA LEU A 17 1.84 -2.30 3.19
C LEU A 17 2.96 -1.65 4.00
N ASP A 18 3.78 -2.45 4.66
CA ASP A 18 4.91 -1.99 5.48
C ASP A 18 5.96 -1.24 4.64
N SER A 19 6.39 -1.85 3.52
CA SER A 19 7.31 -1.20 2.57
C SER A 19 6.77 0.13 2.03
N PHE A 20 5.47 0.23 1.78
CA PHE A 20 4.86 1.48 1.34
C PHE A 20 4.88 2.54 2.45
N ILE A 21 4.49 2.16 3.67
CA ILE A 21 4.48 3.05 4.83
C ILE A 21 5.89 3.54 5.17
N LEU A 22 6.89 2.68 5.07
CA LEU A 22 8.30 3.02 5.30
C LEU A 22 8.84 3.99 4.24
N ARG A 23 8.34 3.93 3.00
CA ARG A 23 8.74 4.85 1.91
C ARG A 23 8.03 6.20 1.97
N GLU A 24 6.74 6.22 2.29
CA GLU A 24 5.97 7.47 2.50
C GLU A 24 6.28 8.14 3.85
N GLY A 25 6.86 7.39 4.78
CA GLY A 25 7.22 7.84 6.13
C GLY A 25 8.42 8.78 6.17
N THR A 26 8.30 9.97 5.61
CA THR A 26 9.19 11.11 5.91
C THR A 26 8.57 11.98 7.00
N ASP A 27 8.33 11.44 8.20
CA ASP A 27 8.04 12.29 9.36
C ASP A 27 8.28 11.53 10.66
N TYR A 28 9.55 11.45 11.07
CA TYR A 28 9.90 11.09 12.45
C TYR A 28 9.60 12.31 13.35
N GLY A 29 8.33 12.63 13.54
CA GLY A 29 7.83 13.73 14.37
C GLY A 29 7.07 13.20 15.60
N GLU A 30 7.02 13.98 16.68
CA GLU A 30 6.63 13.61 18.05
C GLU A 30 5.17 13.09 18.23
N ARG A 31 4.41 12.90 17.14
CA ARG A 31 3.07 12.29 17.10
C ARG A 31 2.89 11.39 15.88
N GLU A 32 3.72 10.36 15.74
CA GLU A 32 3.52 9.36 14.69
C GLU A 32 2.41 8.37 15.05
N LEU A 33 1.46 8.17 14.11
CA LEU A 33 0.64 6.97 14.09
C LEU A 33 1.58 5.75 14.03
N SER A 34 1.35 4.76 14.90
CA SER A 34 2.13 3.52 14.88
C SER A 34 2.03 2.84 13.51
N LEU A 35 3.04 2.03 13.15
CA LEU A 35 3.03 1.24 11.91
C LEU A 35 1.72 0.43 11.76
N GLU A 36 1.20 -0.12 12.85
CA GLU A 36 -0.07 -0.85 12.89
C GLU A 36 -1.29 0.02 12.56
N GLU A 37 -1.32 1.26 13.04
CA GLU A 37 -2.38 2.24 12.75
C GLU A 37 -2.34 2.63 11.26
N LYS A 38 -1.15 2.96 10.76
CA LYS A 38 -0.91 3.30 9.35
C LYS A 38 -1.34 2.13 8.46
N ARG A 39 -1.02 0.91 8.85
CA ARG A 39 -1.39 -0.32 8.15
C ARG A 39 -2.90 -0.55 8.13
N THR A 40 -3.57 -0.42 9.27
CA THR A 40 -5.02 -0.56 9.37
C THR A 40 -5.73 0.45 8.46
N ARG A 41 -5.24 1.69 8.44
CA ARG A 41 -5.74 2.74 7.54
C ARG A 41 -5.49 2.40 6.07
N LEU A 42 -4.32 1.89 5.72
CA LEU A 42 -3.99 1.50 4.35
C LEU A 42 -4.84 0.31 3.88
N LEU A 43 -5.07 -0.67 4.75
CA LEU A 43 -5.98 -1.79 4.51
C LEU A 43 -7.43 -1.33 4.31
N ALA A 44 -7.91 -0.37 5.11
CA ALA A 44 -9.24 0.22 4.92
C ALA A 44 -9.35 0.95 3.57
N GLN A 45 -8.28 1.58 3.11
CA GLN A 45 -8.24 2.23 1.78
C GLN A 45 -8.25 1.20 0.64
N LEU A 46 -7.57 0.07 0.79
CA LEU A 46 -7.65 -1.06 -0.15
C LEU A 46 -9.05 -1.65 -0.22
N GLN A 47 -9.72 -1.79 0.93
CA GLN A 47 -11.12 -2.25 0.99
C GLN A 47 -12.09 -1.25 0.37
N ALA A 48 -11.83 0.05 0.53
CA ALA A 48 -12.61 1.12 -0.06
C ALA A 48 -12.26 1.40 -1.53
N ASP A 49 -11.39 0.58 -2.14
CA ASP A 49 -10.97 0.69 -3.55
C ASP A 49 -10.33 2.07 -3.88
N LYS A 50 -9.80 2.75 -2.86
CA LYS A 50 -9.12 4.05 -2.99
C LYS A 50 -7.68 3.89 -3.46
N VAL A 51 -7.02 2.84 -2.98
CA VAL A 51 -5.66 2.47 -3.39
C VAL A 51 -5.69 1.07 -3.99
N VAL A 52 -4.75 0.79 -4.87
CA VAL A 52 -4.61 -0.49 -5.56
C VAL A 52 -3.18 -0.99 -5.46
N ILE A 53 -3.02 -2.31 -5.41
CA ILE A 53 -1.69 -2.93 -5.47
C ILE A 53 -1.34 -3.12 -6.94
N VAL A 54 -0.16 -2.66 -7.33
CA VAL A 54 0.35 -2.77 -8.68
C VAL A 54 1.59 -3.65 -8.70
N TRP A 55 1.56 -4.65 -9.59
CA TRP A 55 2.74 -5.42 -9.95
C TRP A 55 3.48 -4.75 -11.09
N SER A 56 4.76 -4.51 -10.86
CA SER A 56 5.70 -4.04 -11.86
C SER A 56 6.49 -5.24 -12.39
N GLU A 57 6.18 -5.68 -13.61
CA GLU A 57 6.91 -6.78 -14.25
C GLU A 57 8.38 -6.41 -14.50
N LEU A 58 8.64 -5.14 -14.77
CA LEU A 58 9.97 -4.61 -15.09
C LEU A 58 10.95 -4.69 -13.91
N HIS A 59 10.43 -4.50 -12.68
CA HIS A 59 11.20 -4.56 -11.44
C HIS A 59 10.87 -5.78 -10.58
N GLN A 60 10.00 -6.67 -11.07
CA GLN A 60 9.45 -7.83 -10.35
C GLN A 60 9.07 -7.49 -8.89
N SER A 61 8.36 -6.38 -8.73
CA SER A 61 8.08 -5.78 -7.41
C SER A 61 6.62 -5.40 -7.28
N LEU A 62 6.10 -5.50 -6.05
CA LEU A 62 4.77 -5.01 -5.67
C LEU A 62 4.90 -3.58 -5.12
N ASP A 63 3.97 -2.73 -5.52
CA ASP A 63 3.88 -1.34 -5.08
C ASP A 63 2.41 -0.98 -4.82
N ILE A 64 2.15 0.07 -4.05
CA ILE A 64 0.79 0.54 -3.77
C ILE A 64 0.63 1.91 -4.39
N LYS A 65 -0.45 2.12 -5.13
CA LYS A 65 -0.74 3.41 -5.76
C LYS A 65 -2.17 3.83 -5.50
N ASP A 66 -2.38 5.13 -5.40
CA ASP A 66 -3.72 5.69 -5.37
C ASP A 66 -4.42 5.36 -6.70
N LYS A 67 -5.63 4.81 -6.61
CA LYS A 67 -6.36 4.33 -7.78
C LYS A 67 -6.64 5.47 -8.76
N LYS A 68 -7.00 6.66 -8.26
CA LYS A 68 -7.29 7.83 -9.10
C LYS A 68 -6.04 8.30 -9.82
N SER A 69 -4.94 8.45 -9.08
CA SER A 69 -3.66 8.88 -9.63
C SER A 69 -3.10 7.89 -10.65
N PHE A 70 -3.30 6.58 -10.43
CA PHE A 70 -2.86 5.54 -11.35
C PHE A 70 -3.71 5.44 -12.63
N LEU A 71 -5.04 5.65 -12.53
CA LEU A 71 -5.95 5.58 -13.68
C LEU A 71 -6.04 6.90 -14.48
N GLY A 72 -5.49 8.00 -13.96
CA GLY A 72 -5.34 9.26 -14.69
C GLY A 72 -6.64 10.05 -14.87
N GLU A 73 -7.53 10.03 -13.88
CA GLU A 73 -8.76 10.86 -13.83
C GLU A 73 -8.53 12.22 -13.14
#